data_AF-X6P5D7-F1
#
_entry.id   AF-X6P5D7-F1
#
_cell.length_a   1.000
_cell.length_b   1.000
_cell.length_c   1.000
_cell.angle_alpha   90.00
_cell.angle_beta   90.00
_cell.angle_gamma   90.00
#
_symmetry.space_group_name_H-M   'P 1'
#
loop_
_entity.id
_entity.type
_entity.pdbx_description
1 polymer ?
#
loop_
_entity_poly.entity_id
_entity_poly.type
_entity_poly.pdbx_seq_one_letter_code
_entity_poly.pdbx_strand_id
1 'polypeptide(L)'
;MLSLLFRKKYYIKEPKSQIKKWLNVFDNDFVKITLYRWTRYSFLSIFFVCIKRKKPNQVQFKQTLTYEHPLFFSWTCFVADLLCAPFFNFLFERKSIKREMSSIEGVVTIDSKEYTLNLISLTLEDLKEEIVKVAQENEQENALMKITDPNGHDIETDQQLQSMFPLCFHAYFEPKKEEERDEKSVPMIIETLNLDTHWNKNWRRANTKAVKTVMEMIKNNEQGLVVVVNNTNLWQIAISKSSVTLNDNSISLRVLINNGKAETQSFGEYCLYVLKSKMIQLNEINIDGNVYAVNCEIQCKGKDVKITTYLFVANAIVHPQLTQSISPISWNTKVHHDILVHVQDLEDKAEMCSSQMDLNDAISSLQEALKFSIDNIGANHPYIAILYCCFAKIYHRYMNYDKAIKYYKKAQTVFSKAFGEMHLHVGNTLYNLGNIYCNKGDYDKTIECYQHSLKIRKEILKINDTFIGSCYWNLASISEQYGDINKAQGYYEEAWKTNSALFGEWNEDTLQAKAGTQINI
;
A
#
# COMPACT_ATOMS: atom_id res chain seq x y z
N MET A 1 5.42 76.89 35.82
CA MET A 1 6.85 76.64 36.04
C MET A 1 7.43 76.21 34.70
N LEU A 2 7.98 77.12 33.89
CA LEU A 2 9.42 77.51 33.91
C LEU A 2 10.29 76.24 33.81
N SER A 3 11.16 76.03 32.83
CA SER A 3 12.06 76.95 32.13
C SER A 3 12.82 76.09 31.09
N LEU A 4 12.95 76.51 29.81
CA LEU A 4 14.11 77.27 29.28
C LEU A 4 15.42 76.43 29.38
N LEU A 5 16.23 76.12 28.36
CA LEU A 5 16.70 76.92 27.22
C LEU A 5 17.62 76.10 26.28
N PHE A 6 17.64 76.53 25.00
CA PHE A 6 18.79 76.63 24.07
C PHE A 6 19.53 75.37 23.59
N ARG A 7 20.12 75.27 22.38
CA ARG A 7 20.35 76.14 21.19
C ARG A 7 20.75 75.17 20.04
N LYS A 8 20.15 75.20 18.84
CA LYS A 8 20.72 75.76 17.57
C LYS A 8 22.23 75.45 17.40
N LYS A 9 22.77 74.79 16.35
CA LYS A 9 22.61 74.96 14.88
C LYS A 9 23.43 73.89 14.09
N TYR A 10 22.94 73.51 12.90
CA TYR A 10 23.53 72.99 11.61
C TYR A 10 24.81 72.10 11.60
N TYR A 11 24.97 71.04 10.80
CA TYR A 11 24.79 70.88 9.34
C TYR A 11 24.53 69.40 8.91
N ILE A 12 24.12 69.24 7.65
CA ILE A 12 23.56 68.08 6.92
C ILE A 12 24.51 66.89 6.70
N LYS A 13 24.00 65.65 6.87
CA LYS A 13 24.19 64.48 5.99
C LYS A 13 23.25 63.33 6.39
N GLU A 14 22.31 62.96 5.52
CA GLU A 14 21.38 61.82 5.64
C GLU A 14 22.07 60.45 5.50
N PRO A 15 21.40 59.28 5.70
CA PRO A 15 20.11 59.00 6.36
C PRO A 15 20.22 57.88 7.42
N LYS A 16 19.69 58.06 8.64
CA LYS A 16 19.42 56.95 9.56
C LYS A 16 18.05 57.11 10.21
N SER A 17 17.27 56.05 10.12
CA SER A 17 15.94 55.85 10.69
C SER A 17 15.83 56.36 12.13
N GLN A 18 14.93 57.32 12.37
CA GLN A 18 14.60 57.76 13.73
C GLN A 18 13.60 56.78 14.37
N ILE A 19 14.05 56.01 15.35
CA ILE A 19 13.21 55.46 16.43
C ILE A 19 13.42 56.37 17.64
N LYS A 20 12.41 57.14 18.05
CA LYS A 20 12.43 57.86 19.34
C LYS A 20 11.93 56.92 20.45
N LYS A 21 12.79 56.59 21.41
CA LYS A 21 12.42 55.85 22.64
C LYS A 21 11.92 56.82 23.72
N TRP A 22 10.81 56.46 24.38
CA TRP A 22 10.45 56.96 25.70
C TRP A 22 10.45 55.77 26.66
N LEU A 23 11.18 55.89 27.77
CA LEU A 23 11.20 54.90 28.84
C LEU A 23 10.36 55.46 30.00
N ASN A 24 9.23 54.82 30.30
CA ASN A 24 8.53 55.06 31.55
C ASN A 24 8.71 53.82 32.43
N VAL A 25 9.32 54.02 33.59
CA VAL A 25 9.53 52.98 34.61
C VAL A 25 8.31 52.96 35.52
N PHE A 26 7.66 51.82 35.65
CA PHE A 26 6.62 51.58 36.64
C PHE A 26 7.06 50.39 37.50
N ASP A 27 7.07 50.60 38.81
CA ASP A 27 7.35 49.68 39.93
C ASP A 27 8.19 48.42 39.67
N ASN A 28 9.44 48.53 40.11
CA ASN A 28 10.48 47.58 40.53
C ASN A 28 10.66 46.18 39.91
N ASP A 29 9.80 45.67 39.04
CA ASP A 29 10.02 44.34 38.42
C ASP A 29 9.69 44.26 36.93
N PHE A 30 9.24 45.37 36.30
CA PHE A 30 8.91 45.41 34.89
C PHE A 30 9.41 46.69 34.20
N VAL A 31 10.05 46.53 33.04
CA VAL A 31 10.36 47.65 32.13
C VAL A 31 9.44 47.55 30.93
N LYS A 32 8.62 48.59 30.71
CA LYS A 32 7.77 48.72 29.52
C LYS A 32 8.50 49.59 28.50
N ILE A 33 8.83 49.02 27.34
CA ILE A 33 9.40 49.77 26.22
C ILE A 33 8.32 49.87 25.14
N THR A 34 7.98 51.11 24.76
CA THR A 34 7.08 51.38 23.65
C THR A 34 7.87 51.93 22.48
N LEU A 35 7.77 51.26 21.33
CA LEU A 35 8.43 51.66 20.09
C LEU A 35 7.36 52.07 19.08
N TYR A 36 7.50 53.27 18.53
CA TYR A 36 6.64 53.78 17.47
C TYR A 36 7.40 53.77 16.15
N ARG A 37 6.76 53.27 15.09
CA ARG A 37 7.25 53.38 13.72
C ARG A 37 6.21 54.09 12.87
N TRP A 38 6.64 55.08 12.11
CA TRP A 38 5.82 55.77 11.12
C TRP A 38 6.22 55.26 9.72
N THR A 39 5.25 54.82 8.93
CA THR A 39 5.42 54.51 7.52
C THR A 39 4.63 55.51 6.67
N ARG A 40 5.07 55.71 5.41
CA ARG A 40 4.54 56.75 4.51
C ARG A 40 3.09 56.53 4.04
N TYR A 41 2.49 55.41 4.43
CA TYR A 41 1.07 55.10 4.30
C TYR A 41 0.54 54.75 5.69
N SER A 42 -0.46 55.52 6.12
CA SER A 42 -0.84 55.81 7.50
C SER A 42 -1.27 54.60 8.34
N PHE A 43 -0.36 53.99 9.12
CA PHE A 43 -0.72 53.19 10.30
C PHE A 43 0.33 53.33 11.41
N LEU A 44 -0.15 53.48 12.66
CA LEU A 44 0.67 53.54 13.86
C LEU A 44 0.68 52.16 14.52
N SER A 45 1.73 51.37 14.33
CA SER A 45 1.89 50.08 15.03
C SER A 45 2.53 50.32 16.41
N ILE A 46 1.91 49.78 17.47
CA ILE A 46 2.38 49.90 18.86
C ILE A 46 2.83 48.53 19.36
N PHE A 47 4.10 48.42 19.77
CA PHE A 47 4.63 47.20 20.37
C PHE A 47 4.79 47.34 21.90
N PHE A 48 4.39 46.30 22.64
CA PHE A 48 4.61 46.19 24.07
C PHE A 48 5.54 45.03 24.38
N VAL A 49 6.63 45.29 25.09
CA VAL A 49 7.51 44.26 25.65
C VAL A 49 7.52 44.40 27.16
N CYS A 50 7.17 43.32 27.86
CA CYS A 50 7.30 43.19 29.31
C CYS A 50 8.39 42.16 29.63
N ILE A 51 9.38 42.56 30.44
CA ILE A 51 10.46 41.68 30.88
C ILE A 51 10.31 41.46 32.38
N LYS A 52 10.28 40.19 32.82
CA LYS A 52 10.27 39.81 34.24
C LYS A 52 11.66 39.33 34.66
N ARG A 53 12.26 39.95 35.69
CA ARG A 53 13.56 39.52 36.23
C ARG A 53 13.36 38.38 37.23
N LYS A 54 14.00 37.23 37.02
CA LYS A 54 14.17 36.17 38.04
C LYS A 54 15.63 35.71 38.04
N LYS A 55 16.48 36.40 38.80
CA LYS A 55 17.92 36.10 39.05
C LYS A 55 18.86 36.24 37.83
N PRO A 56 20.19 36.38 38.02
CA PRO A 56 21.06 37.10 37.09
C PRO A 56 21.23 36.48 35.69
N ASN A 57 21.00 35.18 35.51
CA ASN A 57 21.43 34.46 34.29
C ASN A 57 20.33 33.63 33.59
N GLN A 58 19.04 33.95 33.76
CA GLN A 58 17.97 33.38 32.93
C GLN A 58 16.97 34.46 32.51
N VAL A 59 16.89 34.75 31.21
CA VAL A 59 15.82 35.57 30.62
C VAL A 59 14.86 34.62 29.92
N GLN A 60 13.61 34.58 30.39
CA GLN A 60 12.55 33.83 29.74
C GLN A 60 11.67 34.82 28.96
N PHE A 61 11.63 34.69 27.63
CA PHE A 61 10.73 35.46 26.78
C PHE A 61 9.33 34.87 26.89
N LYS A 62 8.34 35.69 27.25
CA LYS A 62 6.93 35.31 27.20
C LYS A 62 6.25 36.21 26.18
N GLN A 63 6.13 35.74 24.95
CA GLN A 63 5.35 36.43 23.93
C GLN A 63 3.87 36.34 24.34
N THR A 64 3.22 37.49 24.51
CA THR A 64 1.77 37.55 24.68
C THR A 64 1.21 37.99 23.34
N LEU A 65 0.31 37.18 22.77
CA LEU A 65 -0.31 37.38 21.46
C LEU A 65 -0.88 38.80 21.32
N THR A 66 -0.58 39.42 20.18
CA THR A 66 -1.32 40.58 19.66
C THR A 66 -2.02 40.15 18.38
N TYR A 67 -3.29 40.53 18.27
CA TYR A 67 -4.19 40.22 17.16
C TYR A 67 -3.94 41.26 16.06
N GLU A 68 -3.26 40.92 14.97
CA GLU A 68 -3.24 41.74 13.76
C GLU A 68 -3.18 40.86 12.48
N HIS A 69 -3.87 41.36 11.45
CA HIS A 69 -4.24 40.73 10.18
C HIS A 69 -3.05 40.18 9.36
N PRO A 70 -3.16 39.00 8.72
CA PRO A 70 -2.03 38.34 8.06
C PRO A 70 -1.87 38.80 6.61
N LEU A 71 -1.28 39.97 6.40
CA LEU A 71 -0.64 40.34 5.14
C LEU A 71 0.55 41.24 5.51
N PHE A 72 1.70 40.66 5.83
CA PHE A 72 3.07 41.18 5.64
C PHE A 72 4.04 40.30 6.43
N PHE A 73 4.62 39.35 5.70
CA PHE A 73 5.70 38.45 6.11
C PHE A 73 7.02 39.19 6.32
N SER A 74 7.89 38.61 7.16
CA SER A 74 9.36 38.72 7.09
C SER A 74 9.96 40.12 7.37
N TRP A 75 11.24 40.16 7.75
CA TRP A 75 12.03 41.33 8.21
C TRP A 75 12.10 41.62 9.72
N THR A 76 12.06 40.61 10.59
CA THR A 76 12.51 40.76 11.99
C THR A 76 13.75 39.94 12.37
N CYS A 77 14.26 39.04 11.53
CA CYS A 77 15.48 38.29 11.86
C CYS A 77 16.81 38.97 11.46
N PHE A 78 16.81 40.02 10.64
CA PHE A 78 18.09 40.62 10.19
C PHE A 78 18.73 41.62 11.17
N VAL A 79 18.04 41.98 12.27
CA VAL A 79 18.54 42.98 13.24
C VAL A 79 19.04 42.32 14.54
N ALA A 80 18.78 41.03 14.75
CA ALA A 80 19.29 40.29 15.91
C ALA A 80 20.76 39.84 15.73
N ASP A 81 21.23 39.67 14.49
CA ASP A 81 22.61 39.24 14.19
C ASP A 81 23.65 40.37 14.30
N LEU A 82 23.25 41.63 14.47
CA LEU A 82 24.18 42.76 14.48
C LEU A 82 24.57 43.29 15.87
N LEU A 83 24.11 42.67 16.97
CA LEU A 83 24.36 43.22 18.32
C LEU A 83 24.91 42.26 19.38
N CYS A 84 25.21 40.99 19.09
CA CYS A 84 25.86 40.11 20.08
C CYS A 84 26.68 38.96 19.45
N ALA A 85 27.91 39.27 19.02
CA ALA A 85 29.04 38.32 19.04
C ALA A 85 30.22 39.10 19.66
N PRO A 86 30.81 38.66 20.80
CA PRO A 86 31.38 37.32 20.98
C PRO A 86 31.17 36.76 22.42
N PHE A 87 30.32 35.76 22.61
CA PHE A 87 30.32 34.99 23.90
C PHE A 87 29.84 33.54 23.78
N PHE A 88 29.69 32.99 22.58
CA PHE A 88 29.20 31.62 22.36
C PHE A 88 30.23 30.73 21.66
N ASN A 89 31.43 30.66 22.24
CA ASN A 89 32.42 29.63 21.92
C ASN A 89 32.84 28.93 23.21
N PHE A 90 31.90 28.21 23.84
CA PHE A 90 32.20 27.16 24.81
C PHE A 90 30.98 26.23 24.93
N LEU A 91 31.20 24.92 24.75
CA LEU A 91 30.22 23.81 24.81
C LEU A 91 29.37 23.57 23.55
N PHE A 92 30.02 23.12 22.47
CA PHE A 92 29.40 22.22 21.50
C PHE A 92 29.53 20.77 21.99
N GLU A 93 28.47 20.22 22.58
CA GLU A 93 28.17 18.79 22.44
C GLU A 93 27.05 18.67 21.42
N ARG A 94 27.32 17.96 20.31
CA ARG A 94 26.37 17.70 19.22
C ARG A 94 25.18 16.90 19.75
N LYS A 95 24.08 17.58 20.10
CA LYS A 95 22.73 17.03 19.97
C LYS A 95 22.05 17.76 18.82
N SER A 96 21.73 17.02 17.76
CA SER A 96 20.98 17.52 16.60
C SER A 96 19.64 18.09 17.06
N ILE A 97 19.59 19.41 17.21
CA ILE A 97 18.34 20.17 17.26
C ILE A 97 17.90 20.27 15.80
N LYS A 98 16.85 19.51 15.42
CA LYS A 98 16.12 19.76 14.17
C LYS A 98 15.64 21.20 14.22
N ARG A 99 16.20 22.07 13.37
CA ARG A 99 15.60 23.38 13.08
C ARG A 99 14.25 23.08 12.43
N GLU A 100 13.16 23.49 13.07
CA GLU A 100 11.88 23.64 12.39
C GLU A 100 12.08 24.68 11.29
N MET A 101 12.17 24.22 10.05
CA MET A 101 12.16 25.07 8.87
C MET A 101 10.76 25.65 8.75
N SER A 102 10.63 26.97 8.76
CA SER A 102 9.36 27.65 8.46
C SER A 102 8.94 27.29 7.03
N SER A 103 7.84 26.57 6.88
CA SER A 103 7.25 26.30 5.56
C SER A 103 6.81 27.61 4.91
N ILE A 104 7.00 27.69 3.60
CA ILE A 104 6.53 28.80 2.77
C ILE A 104 5.15 28.39 2.24
N GLU A 105 4.12 29.16 2.59
CA GLU A 105 2.75 28.88 2.14
C GLU A 105 2.52 29.40 0.72
N GLY A 106 1.96 28.55 -0.14
CA GLY A 106 1.50 28.88 -1.48
C GLY A 106 0.09 28.37 -1.73
N VAL A 107 -0.54 28.80 -2.83
CA VAL A 107 -1.86 28.32 -3.25
C VAL A 107 -1.78 27.80 -4.69
N VAL A 108 -2.33 26.62 -4.95
CA VAL A 108 -2.49 26.08 -6.31
C VAL A 108 -3.95 25.81 -6.62
N THR A 109 -4.38 26.19 -7.82
CA THR A 109 -5.69 25.87 -8.35
C THR A 109 -5.59 24.69 -9.32
N ILE A 110 -6.35 23.63 -9.06
CA ILE A 110 -6.46 22.43 -9.90
C ILE A 110 -7.96 22.21 -10.18
N ASP A 111 -8.36 22.14 -11.46
CA ASP A 111 -9.74 21.91 -11.90
C ASP A 111 -10.81 22.74 -11.14
N SER A 112 -10.52 24.02 -10.92
CA SER A 112 -11.38 24.99 -10.21
C SER A 112 -11.45 24.85 -8.67
N LYS A 113 -10.56 24.06 -8.06
CA LYS A 113 -10.40 23.97 -6.59
C LYS A 113 -9.05 24.54 -6.16
N GLU A 114 -9.04 25.30 -5.07
CA GLU A 114 -7.82 25.85 -4.47
C GLU A 114 -7.27 24.94 -3.38
N TYR A 115 -5.96 24.80 -3.35
CA TYR A 115 -5.23 24.00 -2.38
C TYR A 115 -4.06 24.77 -1.80
N THR A 116 -3.83 24.62 -0.49
CA THR A 116 -2.67 25.21 0.19
C THR A 116 -1.46 24.30 0.05
N LEU A 117 -0.35 24.86 -0.42
CA LEU A 117 0.95 24.20 -0.52
C LEU A 117 1.83 24.63 0.65
N ASN A 118 2.58 23.68 1.21
CA ASN A 118 3.60 23.92 2.21
C ASN A 118 4.98 23.63 1.62
N LEU A 119 5.56 24.63 0.98
CA LEU A 119 6.86 24.51 0.32
C LEU A 119 7.99 24.57 1.35
N ILE A 120 8.93 23.64 1.26
CA ILE A 120 10.14 23.58 2.09
C ILE A 120 11.21 24.54 1.50
N SER A 121 11.16 24.77 0.19
CA SER A 121 12.05 25.65 -0.57
C SER A 121 11.37 26.22 -1.83
N LEU A 122 11.84 27.35 -2.34
CA LEU A 122 11.35 27.94 -3.60
C LEU A 122 12.10 27.35 -4.81
N THR A 123 11.95 26.04 -5.01
CA THR A 123 12.44 25.32 -6.19
C THR A 123 11.27 24.72 -6.95
N LEU A 124 11.43 24.58 -8.27
CA LEU A 124 10.41 24.00 -9.14
C LEU A 124 10.17 22.51 -8.82
N GLU A 125 11.21 21.81 -8.34
CA GLU A 125 11.12 20.43 -7.91
C GLU A 125 10.20 20.29 -6.68
N ASP A 126 10.42 21.08 -5.63
CA ASP A 126 9.60 21.07 -4.41
C ASP A 126 8.15 21.51 -4.71
N LEU A 127 7.98 22.50 -5.59
CA LEU A 127 6.66 22.91 -6.07
C LEU A 127 5.94 21.79 -6.82
N LYS A 128 6.62 21.09 -7.74
CA LYS A 128 6.04 19.98 -8.50
C LYS A 128 5.69 18.81 -7.58
N GLU A 129 6.55 18.47 -6.63
CA GLU A 129 6.30 17.40 -5.67
C GLU A 129 5.08 17.69 -4.79
N GLU A 130 4.96 18.89 -4.23
CA GLU A 130 3.80 19.25 -3.41
C GLU A 130 2.51 19.37 -4.24
N ILE A 131 2.56 19.88 -5.47
CA ILE A 131 1.39 19.88 -6.38
C ILE A 131 0.95 18.45 -6.71
N VAL A 132 1.89 17.55 -7.04
CA VAL A 132 1.58 16.15 -7.34
C VAL A 132 1.02 15.44 -6.12
N LYS A 133 1.58 15.68 -4.94
CA LYS A 133 1.10 15.12 -3.67
C LYS A 133 -0.35 15.50 -3.38
N VAL A 134 -0.68 16.80 -3.50
CA VAL A 134 -2.04 17.31 -3.32
C VAL A 134 -3.00 16.79 -4.41
N ALA A 135 -2.52 16.59 -5.64
CA ALA A 135 -3.31 16.01 -6.72
C ALA A 135 -3.57 14.49 -6.56
N GLN A 136 -2.59 13.72 -6.08
CA GLN A 136 -2.70 12.28 -5.84
C GLN A 136 -3.66 11.94 -4.71
N GLU A 137 -3.75 12.79 -3.68
CA GLU A 137 -4.76 12.67 -2.62
C GLU A 137 -6.20 12.74 -3.17
N ASN A 138 -6.40 13.35 -4.34
CA ASN A 138 -7.69 13.55 -5.00
C ASN A 138 -7.97 12.62 -6.19
N GLU A 139 -7.25 11.50 -6.31
CA GLU A 139 -7.49 10.46 -7.34
C GLU A 139 -7.19 10.85 -8.79
N GLN A 140 -6.40 11.91 -9.01
CA GLN A 140 -5.81 12.18 -10.31
C GLN A 140 -4.47 11.43 -10.46
N GLU A 141 -4.51 10.21 -11.00
CA GLU A 141 -3.33 9.52 -11.56
C GLU A 141 -2.96 10.12 -12.94
N ASN A 142 -2.92 11.44 -13.03
CA ASN A 142 -2.61 12.17 -14.27
C ASN A 142 -1.21 12.78 -14.16
N ALA A 143 -0.46 12.79 -15.26
CA ALA A 143 0.84 13.47 -15.29
C ALA A 143 0.63 14.98 -15.22
N LEU A 144 1.36 15.66 -14.33
CA LEU A 144 1.40 17.12 -14.27
C LEU A 144 2.02 17.64 -15.58
N MET A 145 1.22 18.29 -16.43
CA MET A 145 1.63 18.79 -17.73
C MET A 145 2.41 20.10 -17.61
N LYS A 146 1.80 21.07 -16.93
CA LYS A 146 2.37 22.41 -16.79
C LYS A 146 1.83 23.14 -15.58
N ILE A 147 2.61 24.10 -15.10
CA ILE A 147 2.28 25.02 -14.02
C ILE A 147 2.34 26.43 -14.60
N THR A 148 1.33 27.26 -14.35
CA THR A 148 1.31 28.66 -14.77
C THR A 148 1.09 29.61 -13.60
N ASP A 149 1.48 30.87 -13.79
CA ASP A 149 1.06 31.97 -12.92
C ASP A 149 -0.44 32.28 -13.11
N PRO A 150 -1.02 33.22 -12.31
CA PRO A 150 -2.42 33.64 -12.48
C PRO A 150 -2.72 34.37 -13.80
N ASN A 151 -1.69 34.81 -14.52
CA ASN A 151 -1.82 35.48 -15.82
C ASN A 151 -1.68 34.49 -17.00
N GLY A 152 -1.43 33.20 -16.73
CA GLY A 152 -1.28 32.15 -17.73
C GLY A 152 0.14 31.97 -18.30
N HIS A 153 1.17 32.57 -17.70
CA HIS A 153 2.57 32.35 -18.09
C HIS A 153 3.11 31.05 -17.48
N ASP A 154 3.76 30.21 -18.29
CA ASP A 154 4.35 28.96 -17.83
C ASP A 154 5.55 29.20 -16.88
N ILE A 155 5.61 28.43 -15.80
CA ILE A 155 6.68 28.45 -14.79
C ILE A 155 7.58 27.24 -15.04
N GLU A 156 8.74 27.47 -15.65
CA GLU A 156 9.66 26.41 -16.08
C GLU A 156 11.02 26.45 -15.37
N THR A 157 11.29 27.51 -14.61
CA THR A 157 12.58 27.71 -13.93
C THR A 157 12.41 28.19 -12.49
N ASP A 158 13.37 27.84 -11.63
CA ASP A 158 13.42 28.31 -10.24
C ASP A 158 13.45 29.84 -10.14
N GLN A 159 14.09 30.52 -11.10
CA GLN A 159 14.18 31.99 -11.15
C GLN A 159 12.81 32.63 -11.37
N GLN A 160 11.98 32.06 -12.24
CA GLN A 160 10.59 32.51 -12.44
C GLN A 160 9.78 32.35 -11.15
N LEU A 161 9.86 31.18 -10.52
CA LEU A 161 9.19 30.89 -9.24
C LEU A 161 9.61 31.86 -8.12
N GLN A 162 10.91 32.10 -7.97
CA GLN A 162 11.46 32.98 -6.94
C GLN A 162 11.12 34.46 -7.15
N SER A 163 10.74 34.85 -8.37
CA SER A 163 10.34 36.22 -8.71
C SER A 163 8.84 36.50 -8.48
N MET A 164 8.04 35.48 -8.13
CA MET A 164 6.59 35.58 -7.99
C MET A 164 6.15 35.83 -6.54
N PHE A 165 5.38 36.89 -6.32
CA PHE A 165 4.62 37.12 -5.09
C PHE A 165 3.30 37.83 -5.39
N PRO A 166 2.14 37.31 -4.94
CA PRO A 166 1.93 36.12 -4.11
C PRO A 166 2.20 34.80 -4.85
N LEU A 167 2.48 33.72 -4.10
CA LEU A 167 2.73 32.38 -4.62
C LEU A 167 1.40 31.69 -4.95
N CYS A 168 0.78 32.10 -6.06
CA CYS A 168 -0.45 31.52 -6.59
C CYS A 168 -0.19 30.86 -7.95
N PHE A 169 -0.66 29.64 -8.12
CA PHE A 169 -0.36 28.81 -9.29
C PHE A 169 -1.62 28.19 -9.88
N HIS A 170 -1.62 27.93 -11.19
CA HIS A 170 -2.56 27.01 -11.82
C HIS A 170 -1.78 25.78 -12.29
N ALA A 171 -2.25 24.59 -11.92
CA ALA A 171 -1.65 23.34 -12.36
C ALA A 171 -2.60 22.59 -13.29
N TYR A 172 -2.07 22.16 -14.43
CA TYR A 172 -2.81 21.46 -15.47
C TYR A 172 -2.31 20.02 -15.58
N PHE A 173 -3.25 19.09 -15.65
CA PHE A 173 -2.97 17.65 -15.72
C PHE A 173 -3.43 17.10 -17.06
N GLU A 174 -2.71 16.12 -17.60
CA GLU A 174 -3.16 15.44 -18.82
C GLU A 174 -4.33 14.50 -18.50
N PRO A 175 -5.53 14.69 -19.09
CA PRO A 175 -6.59 13.71 -18.95
C PRO A 175 -6.16 12.40 -19.60
N LYS A 176 -6.39 11.25 -18.95
CA LYS A 176 -6.17 9.93 -19.56
C LYS A 176 -6.86 9.89 -20.93
N LYS A 177 -6.06 9.96 -22.00
CA LYS A 177 -6.51 9.44 -23.29
C LYS A 177 -6.69 7.94 -23.07
N GLU A 178 -7.86 7.41 -23.39
CA GLU A 178 -7.97 6.01 -23.78
C GLU A 178 -7.11 5.86 -25.03
N GLU A 179 -5.80 5.66 -24.81
CA GLU A 179 -4.91 5.22 -25.86
C GLU A 179 -5.33 3.81 -26.22
N GLU A 180 -5.96 3.67 -27.39
CA GLU A 180 -5.62 2.59 -28.31
C GLU A 180 -4.09 2.55 -28.41
N ARG A 181 -3.46 1.81 -27.50
CA ARG A 181 -2.02 1.77 -27.41
C ARG A 181 -1.52 0.73 -28.39
N ASP A 182 -0.81 1.24 -29.39
CA ASP A 182 -0.01 0.53 -30.38
C ASP A 182 0.60 -0.78 -29.86
N GLU A 183 0.48 -1.81 -30.69
CA GLU A 183 0.95 -3.20 -30.53
C GLU A 183 2.49 -3.38 -30.40
N LYS A 184 3.23 -2.49 -29.71
CA LYS A 184 4.71 -2.56 -29.67
C LYS A 184 5.39 -2.46 -28.30
N SER A 185 4.66 -2.56 -27.21
CA SER A 185 5.17 -3.27 -26.04
C SER A 185 4.34 -4.54 -25.93
N VAL A 186 4.91 -5.69 -26.30
CA VAL A 186 4.26 -6.99 -26.11
C VAL A 186 3.79 -7.00 -24.66
N PRO A 187 2.47 -6.90 -24.38
CA PRO A 187 1.99 -7.17 -23.05
C PRO A 187 2.52 -8.57 -22.76
N MET A 188 3.00 -8.85 -21.56
CA MET A 188 3.15 -10.25 -21.17
C MET A 188 1.72 -10.81 -21.17
N ILE A 189 1.30 -11.25 -22.34
CA ILE A 189 0.07 -11.98 -22.55
C ILE A 189 0.29 -13.17 -21.65
N ILE A 190 -0.67 -13.32 -20.76
CA ILE A 190 -0.94 -14.49 -19.97
C ILE A 190 -1.28 -15.65 -20.96
N GLU A 191 -0.35 -15.97 -21.86
CA GLU A 191 -0.33 -17.16 -22.70
C GLU A 191 0.11 -18.27 -21.74
N THR A 192 -0.74 -19.03 -21.07
CA THR A 192 -2.10 -19.46 -21.29
C THR A 192 -2.52 -19.94 -19.91
N LEU A 193 -3.16 -19.07 -19.11
CA LEU A 193 -3.33 -19.32 -17.68
C LEU A 193 -4.70 -19.90 -17.35
N ASN A 194 -4.77 -21.22 -17.14
CA ASN A 194 -5.88 -21.82 -16.39
C ASN A 194 -5.75 -21.49 -14.88
N LEU A 195 -5.79 -20.20 -14.54
CA LEU A 195 -5.83 -19.72 -13.15
C LEU A 195 -7.21 -19.96 -12.51
N ASP A 196 -8.23 -20.21 -13.33
CA ASP A 196 -9.60 -20.45 -12.89
C ASP A 196 -9.69 -21.68 -11.98
N THR A 197 -8.83 -22.69 -12.21
CA THR A 197 -8.75 -23.89 -11.35
C THR A 197 -7.79 -23.71 -10.17
N HIS A 198 -6.71 -22.95 -10.37
CA HIS A 198 -5.64 -22.81 -9.39
C HIS A 198 -5.26 -21.34 -9.17
N TRP A 199 -5.76 -20.73 -8.09
CA TRP A 199 -5.20 -19.46 -7.61
C TRP A 199 -5.55 -19.11 -6.15
N ASN A 200 -5.85 -20.10 -5.31
CA ASN A 200 -6.16 -19.83 -3.91
C ASN A 200 -4.89 -19.58 -3.06
N LYS A 201 -5.08 -19.26 -1.78
CA LYS A 201 -3.98 -18.93 -0.86
C LYS A 201 -2.98 -20.09 -0.72
N ASN A 202 -3.46 -21.33 -0.64
CA ASN A 202 -2.61 -22.51 -0.49
C ASN A 202 -1.76 -22.75 -1.73
N TRP A 203 -2.34 -22.57 -2.92
CA TRP A 203 -1.62 -22.61 -4.19
C TRP A 203 -0.48 -21.59 -4.24
N ARG A 204 -0.74 -20.33 -3.85
CA ARG A 204 0.28 -19.27 -3.83
C ARG A 204 1.42 -19.57 -2.85
N ARG A 205 1.09 -20.07 -1.65
CA ARG A 205 2.08 -20.48 -0.64
C ARG A 205 2.95 -21.64 -1.11
N ALA A 206 2.33 -22.67 -1.70
CA ALA A 206 3.05 -23.81 -2.26
C ALA A 206 4.02 -23.39 -3.36
N ASN A 207 3.57 -22.55 -4.30
CA ASN A 207 4.43 -22.01 -5.35
C ASN A 207 5.51 -21.07 -4.82
N THR A 208 5.22 -20.25 -3.79
CA THR A 208 6.24 -19.42 -3.15
C THR A 208 7.34 -20.28 -2.53
N LYS A 209 6.99 -21.39 -1.87
CA LYS A 209 7.98 -22.34 -1.36
C LYS A 209 8.76 -23.00 -2.50
N ALA A 210 8.08 -23.40 -3.57
CA ALA A 210 8.71 -23.98 -4.75
C ALA A 210 9.78 -23.06 -5.35
N VAL A 211 9.46 -21.78 -5.56
CA VAL A 211 10.40 -20.83 -6.18
C VAL A 211 11.58 -20.50 -5.25
N LYS A 212 11.37 -20.47 -3.93
CA LYS A 212 12.46 -20.39 -2.93
C LYS A 212 13.40 -21.59 -3.08
N THR A 213 12.86 -22.80 -3.20
CA THR A 213 13.66 -24.02 -3.43
C THR A 213 14.37 -24.02 -4.79
N VAL A 214 13.70 -23.57 -5.86
CA VAL A 214 14.33 -23.42 -7.19
C VAL A 214 15.54 -22.48 -7.11
N MET A 215 15.41 -21.35 -6.41
CA MET A 215 16.53 -20.43 -6.25
C MET A 215 17.68 -21.01 -5.42
N GLU A 216 17.39 -21.80 -4.38
CA GLU A 216 18.41 -22.55 -3.64
C GLU A 216 19.13 -23.55 -4.55
N MET A 217 18.38 -24.32 -5.36
CA MET A 217 18.94 -25.26 -6.32
C MET A 217 19.83 -24.58 -7.37
N ILE A 218 19.39 -23.44 -7.92
CA ILE A 218 20.19 -22.65 -8.88
C ILE A 218 21.49 -22.17 -8.23
N LYS A 219 21.43 -21.62 -7.02
CA LYS A 219 22.61 -21.12 -6.29
C LYS A 219 23.62 -22.23 -5.97
N ASN A 220 23.13 -23.41 -5.62
CA ASN A 220 23.96 -24.57 -5.27
C ASN A 220 24.40 -25.38 -6.51
N ASN A 221 24.05 -24.94 -7.73
CA ASN A 221 24.26 -25.68 -8.97
C ASN A 221 23.72 -27.13 -8.91
N GLU A 222 22.57 -27.29 -8.26
CA GLU A 222 21.84 -28.55 -8.19
C GLU A 222 21.00 -28.74 -9.46
N GLN A 223 20.48 -29.96 -9.62
CA GLN A 223 19.74 -30.41 -10.79
C GLN A 223 18.50 -31.17 -10.37
N GLY A 224 17.38 -30.94 -11.05
CA GLY A 224 16.15 -31.63 -10.74
C GLY A 224 14.86 -30.94 -11.16
N LEU A 225 13.75 -31.50 -10.67
CA LEU A 225 12.41 -30.92 -10.79
C LEU A 225 11.88 -30.51 -9.42
N VAL A 226 11.27 -29.34 -9.37
CA VAL A 226 10.37 -28.94 -8.29
C VAL A 226 8.96 -28.92 -8.86
N VAL A 227 8.01 -29.58 -8.21
CA VAL A 227 6.65 -29.75 -8.72
C VAL A 227 5.63 -29.36 -7.66
N VAL A 228 4.71 -28.46 -7.99
CA VAL A 228 3.52 -28.15 -7.17
C VAL A 228 2.31 -28.74 -7.87
N VAL A 229 1.60 -29.66 -7.22
CA VAL A 229 0.42 -30.32 -7.79
C VAL A 229 -0.78 -30.23 -6.86
N ASN A 230 -1.97 -30.23 -7.46
CA ASN A 230 -3.21 -30.47 -6.75
C ASN A 230 -3.31 -31.95 -6.32
N ASN A 231 -3.32 -32.20 -5.01
CA ASN A 231 -3.38 -33.50 -4.39
C ASN A 231 -4.82 -34.04 -4.32
N THR A 232 -5.53 -34.00 -5.45
CA THR A 232 -6.77 -34.79 -5.56
C THR A 232 -6.38 -36.27 -5.63
N ASN A 233 -7.09 -37.12 -4.89
CA ASN A 233 -6.82 -38.56 -4.74
C ASN A 233 -6.56 -39.32 -6.05
N LEU A 234 -6.94 -38.77 -7.22
CA LEU A 234 -6.69 -39.32 -8.54
C LEU A 234 -5.20 -39.49 -8.86
N TRP A 235 -4.33 -38.55 -8.46
CA TRP A 235 -2.90 -38.68 -8.71
C TRP A 235 -2.30 -39.84 -7.90
N GLN A 236 -2.73 -40.01 -6.65
CA GLN A 236 -2.32 -41.14 -5.78
C GLN A 236 -2.89 -42.50 -6.22
N ILE A 237 -4.11 -42.54 -6.79
CA ILE A 237 -4.73 -43.79 -7.26
C ILE A 237 -4.03 -44.32 -8.52
N ALA A 238 -3.60 -43.45 -9.44
CA ALA A 238 -2.81 -43.85 -10.61
C ALA A 238 -1.40 -44.37 -10.21
N ILE A 239 -0.87 -43.88 -9.09
CA ILE A 239 0.43 -44.21 -8.51
C ILE A 239 0.48 -45.63 -7.90
N SER A 240 -0.66 -46.22 -7.52
CA SER A 240 -0.74 -47.57 -6.91
C SER A 240 -0.72 -48.74 -7.90
N LYS A 241 -0.77 -48.48 -9.23
CA LYS A 241 -0.93 -49.53 -10.26
C LYS A 241 0.29 -49.83 -11.13
N SER A 242 1.44 -49.17 -10.96
CA SER A 242 2.62 -49.42 -11.82
C SER A 242 3.85 -49.90 -11.05
N SER A 243 4.15 -51.20 -11.18
CA SER A 243 5.43 -51.81 -10.86
C SER A 243 6.41 -51.60 -12.02
N VAL A 244 7.46 -50.77 -11.88
CA VAL A 244 8.53 -50.71 -12.89
C VAL A 244 9.90 -50.50 -12.24
N THR A 245 10.85 -51.28 -12.73
CA THR A 245 12.25 -51.45 -12.33
C THR A 245 13.12 -50.18 -12.47
N LEU A 246 14.06 -50.05 -11.53
CA LEU A 246 15.10 -49.02 -11.48
C LEU A 246 16.23 -49.39 -12.44
N ASN A 247 16.59 -48.48 -13.35
CA ASN A 247 17.91 -48.46 -14.00
C ASN A 247 18.58 -47.14 -13.62
N ASP A 248 19.86 -47.20 -13.25
CA ASP A 248 20.58 -46.17 -12.46
C ASP A 248 20.77 -44.79 -13.12
N ASN A 249 20.37 -44.60 -14.39
CA ASN A 249 20.53 -43.32 -15.12
C ASN A 249 19.23 -42.59 -15.46
N SER A 250 18.06 -43.21 -15.28
CA SER A 250 16.76 -42.63 -15.61
C SER A 250 15.75 -42.97 -14.53
N ILE A 251 15.29 -41.98 -13.77
CA ILE A 251 14.32 -42.22 -12.70
C ILE A 251 12.95 -41.65 -13.11
N SER A 252 11.93 -42.51 -13.05
CA SER A 252 10.55 -42.10 -13.28
C SER A 252 10.05 -41.24 -12.12
N LEU A 253 9.36 -40.14 -12.44
CA LEU A 253 8.68 -39.28 -11.45
C LEU A 253 7.80 -40.09 -10.49
N ARG A 254 7.11 -41.13 -11.01
CA ARG A 254 6.28 -42.05 -10.21
C ARG A 254 7.09 -42.88 -9.20
N VAL A 255 8.32 -43.26 -9.55
CA VAL A 255 9.19 -44.10 -8.73
C VAL A 255 9.86 -43.30 -7.61
N LEU A 256 10.19 -42.03 -7.84
CA LEU A 256 10.79 -41.15 -6.82
C LEU A 256 9.81 -40.80 -5.70
N ILE A 257 8.53 -40.59 -6.05
CA ILE A 257 7.48 -40.27 -5.08
C ILE A 257 7.14 -41.51 -4.23
N ASN A 258 7.04 -42.69 -4.84
CA ASN A 258 6.70 -43.94 -4.13
C ASN A 258 7.80 -44.47 -3.21
N ASN A 259 9.07 -44.19 -3.51
CA ASN A 259 10.19 -44.70 -2.71
C ASN A 259 10.59 -43.77 -1.56
N GLY A 260 9.82 -42.71 -1.27
CA GLY A 260 10.14 -41.74 -0.21
C GLY A 260 11.43 -40.94 -0.45
N LYS A 261 11.93 -40.91 -1.69
CA LYS A 261 13.16 -40.20 -2.07
C LYS A 261 12.92 -38.74 -2.47
N ALA A 262 11.65 -38.35 -2.68
CA ALA A 262 11.27 -36.97 -2.92
C ALA A 262 11.02 -36.26 -1.58
N GLU A 263 11.59 -35.06 -1.40
CA GLU A 263 11.18 -34.20 -0.30
C GLU A 263 9.77 -33.70 -0.59
N THR A 264 8.85 -33.86 0.37
CA THR A 264 7.44 -33.50 0.21
C THR A 264 6.96 -32.53 1.27
N GLN A 265 6.15 -31.56 0.86
CA GLN A 265 5.49 -30.62 1.77
C GLN A 265 4.07 -30.33 1.30
N SER A 266 3.09 -30.41 2.21
CA SER A 266 1.68 -30.18 1.90
C SER A 266 1.22 -28.77 2.30
N PHE A 267 0.35 -28.20 1.48
CA PHE A 267 -0.26 -26.88 1.62
C PHE A 267 -1.76 -27.00 1.32
N GLY A 268 -2.55 -27.37 2.33
CA GLY A 268 -3.95 -27.73 2.12
C GLY A 268 -4.09 -28.87 1.12
N GLU A 269 -4.77 -28.61 0.01
CA GLU A 269 -4.97 -29.56 -1.09
C GLU A 269 -3.79 -29.64 -2.07
N TYR A 270 -2.74 -28.83 -1.91
CA TYR A 270 -1.58 -28.87 -2.81
C TYR A 270 -0.37 -29.55 -2.16
N CYS A 271 0.43 -30.22 -2.97
CA CYS A 271 1.69 -30.83 -2.54
C CYS A 271 2.85 -30.32 -3.38
N LEU A 272 3.95 -30.01 -2.70
CA LEU A 272 5.25 -29.71 -3.27
C LEU A 272 6.11 -30.97 -3.26
N TYR A 273 6.75 -31.26 -4.38
CA TYR A 273 7.73 -32.35 -4.55
C TYR A 273 9.05 -31.78 -5.05
N VAL A 274 10.17 -32.20 -4.45
CA VAL A 274 11.52 -31.85 -4.91
C VAL A 274 12.26 -33.13 -5.29
N LEU A 275 12.79 -33.16 -6.51
CA LEU A 275 13.34 -34.35 -7.15
C LEU A 275 14.71 -34.03 -7.73
N LYS A 276 15.77 -34.49 -7.07
CA LYS A 276 17.14 -34.20 -7.51
C LYS A 276 17.64 -35.29 -8.46
N SER A 277 17.70 -34.98 -9.76
CA SER A 277 18.24 -35.88 -10.79
C SER A 277 18.62 -35.09 -12.04
N LYS A 278 19.69 -35.52 -12.72
CA LYS A 278 20.12 -34.94 -13.99
C LYS A 278 19.18 -35.31 -15.14
N MET A 279 18.59 -36.49 -15.10
CA MET A 279 17.66 -36.99 -16.12
C MET A 279 16.39 -37.50 -15.43
N ILE A 280 15.24 -36.97 -15.84
CA ILE A 280 13.93 -37.31 -15.26
C ILE A 280 12.99 -37.72 -16.38
N GLN A 281 12.43 -38.93 -16.25
CA GLN A 281 11.54 -39.50 -17.25
C GLN A 281 10.08 -39.37 -16.77
N LEU A 282 9.25 -38.71 -17.58
CA LEU A 282 7.82 -38.59 -17.38
C LEU A 282 7.12 -39.71 -18.17
N ASN A 283 6.47 -40.64 -17.47
CA ASN A 283 5.80 -41.80 -18.06
C ASN A 283 4.30 -41.71 -17.85
N GLU A 284 3.55 -41.47 -18.92
CA GLU A 284 2.07 -41.45 -18.95
C GLU A 284 1.44 -40.68 -17.79
N ILE A 285 1.96 -39.49 -17.48
CA ILE A 285 1.58 -38.74 -16.27
C ILE A 285 0.93 -37.41 -16.62
N ASN A 286 -0.18 -37.09 -15.94
CA ASN A 286 -0.84 -35.80 -16.04
C ASN A 286 -0.58 -35.00 -14.75
N ILE A 287 0.30 -34.01 -14.79
CA ILE A 287 0.63 -33.14 -13.67
C ILE A 287 -0.38 -32.00 -13.62
N ASP A 288 -1.30 -32.06 -12.66
CA ASP A 288 -2.24 -30.97 -12.40
C ASP A 288 -1.59 -29.87 -11.54
N GLY A 289 -0.73 -29.07 -12.16
CA GLY A 289 -0.07 -27.95 -11.50
C GLY A 289 1.20 -27.42 -12.19
N ASN A 290 2.10 -26.82 -11.40
CA ASN A 290 3.32 -26.17 -11.86
C ASN A 290 4.54 -27.07 -11.74
N VAL A 291 5.38 -27.06 -12.76
CA VAL A 291 6.67 -27.76 -12.83
C VAL A 291 7.79 -26.73 -13.02
N TYR A 292 8.85 -26.85 -12.24
CA TYR A 292 10.06 -26.04 -12.36
C TYR A 292 11.24 -26.97 -12.60
N ALA A 293 11.88 -26.84 -13.76
CA ALA A 293 13.01 -27.64 -14.19
C ALA A 293 14.31 -26.86 -14.01
N VAL A 294 15.28 -27.43 -13.30
CA VAL A 294 16.55 -26.78 -12.97
C VAL A 294 17.70 -27.69 -13.39
N ASN A 295 18.55 -27.23 -14.32
CA ASN A 295 19.79 -27.92 -14.74
C ASN A 295 19.62 -29.42 -15.09
N CYS A 296 18.46 -29.83 -15.59
CA CYS A 296 18.12 -31.23 -15.84
C CYS A 296 17.62 -31.49 -17.26
N GLU A 297 17.51 -32.75 -17.64
CA GLU A 297 16.87 -33.21 -18.87
C GLU A 297 15.54 -33.90 -18.53
N ILE A 298 14.46 -33.40 -19.11
CA ILE A 298 13.12 -34.01 -19.02
C ILE A 298 12.89 -34.84 -20.26
N GLN A 299 12.72 -36.14 -20.09
CA GLN A 299 12.35 -37.08 -21.15
C GLN A 299 10.89 -37.53 -20.99
N CYS A 300 10.23 -37.85 -22.10
CA CYS A 300 8.86 -38.39 -22.08
C CYS A 300 8.85 -39.82 -22.62
N LYS A 301 8.07 -40.71 -21.98
CA LYS A 301 7.79 -42.06 -22.47
C LYS A 301 6.28 -42.32 -22.46
N GLY A 302 5.76 -42.85 -23.55
CA GLY A 302 4.32 -43.01 -23.77
C GLY A 302 3.71 -41.73 -24.36
N LYS A 303 2.47 -41.81 -24.85
CA LYS A 303 1.82 -40.68 -25.56
C LYS A 303 1.17 -39.66 -24.63
N ASP A 304 0.86 -40.04 -23.39
CA ASP A 304 -0.02 -39.27 -22.49
C ASP A 304 0.76 -38.57 -21.36
N VAL A 305 1.65 -37.62 -21.70
CA VAL A 305 2.29 -36.74 -20.71
C VAL A 305 1.72 -35.34 -20.84
N LYS A 306 1.13 -34.81 -19.76
CA LYS A 306 0.50 -33.49 -19.74
C LYS A 306 0.88 -32.74 -18.47
N ILE A 307 1.09 -31.43 -18.61
CA ILE A 307 1.17 -30.47 -17.49
C ILE A 307 0.02 -29.49 -17.72
N THR A 308 -0.83 -29.28 -16.71
CA THR A 308 -2.05 -28.47 -16.90
C THR A 308 -1.83 -26.97 -16.69
N THR A 309 -0.77 -26.58 -15.97
CA THR A 309 -0.55 -25.18 -15.55
C THR A 309 0.74 -24.57 -16.12
N TYR A 310 1.92 -24.75 -15.51
CA TYR A 310 3.20 -24.20 -16.02
C TYR A 310 4.34 -25.19 -16.07
N LEU A 311 5.22 -24.98 -17.05
CA LEU A 311 6.57 -25.53 -17.08
C LEU A 311 7.58 -24.39 -17.12
N PHE A 312 8.22 -24.10 -15.99
CA PHE A 312 9.32 -23.15 -15.90
C PHE A 312 10.66 -23.87 -16.10
N VAL A 313 11.57 -23.27 -16.86
CA VAL A 313 12.85 -23.86 -17.25
C VAL A 313 14.02 -22.94 -16.89
N ALA A 314 14.84 -23.38 -15.94
CA ALA A 314 16.12 -22.79 -15.59
C ALA A 314 17.25 -23.71 -16.08
N ASN A 315 17.74 -23.46 -17.30
CA ASN A 315 18.82 -24.23 -17.93
C ASN A 315 18.52 -25.75 -18.00
N ALA A 316 17.31 -26.12 -18.40
CA ALA A 316 16.90 -27.51 -18.55
C ALA A 316 16.57 -27.84 -20.02
N ILE A 317 16.80 -29.09 -20.41
CA ILE A 317 16.46 -29.62 -21.73
C ILE A 317 15.09 -30.30 -21.62
N VAL A 318 14.14 -29.87 -22.45
CA VAL A 318 12.77 -30.40 -22.44
C VAL A 318 12.53 -31.22 -23.71
N HIS A 319 12.08 -32.46 -23.56
CA HIS A 319 11.78 -33.32 -24.69
C HIS A 319 10.69 -32.72 -25.61
N PRO A 320 10.84 -32.78 -26.96
CA PRO A 320 9.94 -32.14 -27.90
C PRO A 320 8.47 -32.54 -27.79
N GLN A 321 8.20 -33.76 -27.30
CA GLN A 321 6.83 -34.21 -27.05
C GLN A 321 6.12 -33.34 -26.00
N LEU A 322 6.82 -32.91 -24.95
CA LEU A 322 6.24 -32.05 -23.90
C LEU A 322 6.04 -30.63 -24.42
N THR A 323 6.95 -30.13 -25.27
CA THR A 323 6.82 -28.80 -25.86
C THR A 323 5.65 -28.68 -26.84
N GLN A 324 5.11 -29.81 -27.32
CA GLN A 324 3.86 -29.82 -28.11
C GLN A 324 2.61 -29.62 -27.25
N SER A 325 2.65 -29.99 -25.97
CA SER A 325 1.49 -29.89 -25.07
C SER A 325 1.55 -28.69 -24.12
N ILE A 326 2.75 -28.16 -23.85
CA ILE A 326 2.95 -26.97 -23.02
C ILE A 326 4.19 -26.19 -23.48
N SER A 327 4.05 -24.87 -23.60
CA SER A 327 5.16 -23.97 -23.92
C SER A 327 6.06 -23.80 -22.68
N PRO A 328 7.35 -24.21 -22.73
CA PRO A 328 8.26 -23.98 -21.61
C PRO A 328 8.55 -22.50 -21.43
N ILE A 329 8.44 -22.01 -20.20
CA ILE A 329 8.71 -20.60 -19.84
C ILE A 329 10.14 -20.51 -19.31
N SER A 330 10.95 -19.65 -19.93
CA SER A 330 12.30 -19.38 -19.44
C SER A 330 12.26 -18.75 -18.04
N TRP A 331 13.09 -19.26 -17.13
CA TRP A 331 13.15 -18.76 -15.77
C TRP A 331 13.65 -17.30 -15.72
N ASN A 332 12.87 -16.44 -15.08
CA ASN A 332 13.22 -15.07 -14.77
C ASN A 332 13.14 -14.87 -13.25
N THR A 333 14.28 -14.66 -12.60
CA THR A 333 14.35 -14.53 -11.13
C THR A 333 13.51 -13.37 -10.60
N LYS A 334 13.47 -12.22 -11.30
CA LYS A 334 12.68 -11.07 -10.84
C LYS A 334 11.19 -11.41 -10.82
N VAL A 335 10.70 -11.97 -11.91
CA VAL A 335 9.26 -12.22 -12.12
C VAL A 335 8.79 -13.48 -11.38
N HIS A 336 9.50 -14.59 -11.53
CA HIS A 336 9.07 -15.90 -11.03
C HIS A 336 9.54 -16.19 -9.60
N HIS A 337 10.43 -15.39 -9.02
CA HIS A 337 10.86 -15.55 -7.63
C HIS A 337 10.66 -14.28 -6.80
N ASP A 338 11.33 -13.17 -7.15
CA ASP A 338 11.40 -12.01 -6.26
C ASP A 338 10.01 -11.43 -5.96
N ILE A 339 9.18 -11.25 -6.99
CA ILE A 339 7.79 -10.78 -6.83
C ILE A 339 6.97 -11.75 -5.95
N LEU A 340 7.01 -13.05 -6.26
CA LEU A 340 6.21 -14.05 -5.55
C LEU A 340 6.56 -14.10 -4.06
N VAL A 341 7.85 -14.15 -3.76
CA VAL A 341 8.36 -14.16 -2.39
C VAL A 341 7.99 -12.87 -1.67
N HIS A 342 8.22 -11.73 -2.29
CA HIS A 342 7.98 -10.44 -1.66
C HIS A 342 6.49 -10.20 -1.37
N VAL A 343 5.61 -10.53 -2.33
CA VAL A 343 4.15 -10.45 -2.14
C VAL A 343 3.68 -11.40 -1.04
N GLN A 344 4.16 -12.63 -1.01
CA GLN A 344 3.79 -13.60 0.03
C GLN A 344 4.25 -13.13 1.42
N ASP A 345 5.49 -12.67 1.56
CA ASP A 345 6.02 -12.20 2.85
C ASP A 345 5.22 -10.98 3.36
N LEU A 346 4.76 -10.09 2.47
CA LEU A 346 3.90 -8.95 2.82
C LEU A 346 2.47 -9.38 3.15
N GLU A 347 1.90 -10.35 2.43
CA GLU A 347 0.60 -10.94 2.74
C GLU A 347 0.62 -11.59 4.13
N ASP A 348 1.67 -12.34 4.45
CA ASP A 348 1.86 -12.98 5.76
C ASP A 348 2.04 -11.93 6.87
N LYS A 349 2.83 -10.88 6.65
CA LYS A 349 2.96 -9.76 7.61
C LYS A 349 1.63 -9.06 7.86
N ALA A 350 0.86 -8.77 6.80
CA ALA A 350 -0.44 -8.13 6.89
C ALA A 350 -1.48 -9.01 7.61
N GLU A 351 -1.34 -10.33 7.57
CA GLU A 351 -2.17 -11.26 8.35
C GLU A 351 -1.74 -11.39 9.80
N MET A 352 -0.43 -11.52 10.05
CA MET A 352 0.11 -11.76 11.39
C MET A 352 -0.01 -10.56 12.32
N CYS A 353 -0.04 -9.33 11.78
CA CYS A 353 -0.21 -8.05 12.47
C CYS A 353 -0.05 -8.13 14.00
N SER A 354 1.21 -8.18 14.46
CA SER A 354 1.51 -7.99 15.87
C SER A 354 1.19 -6.55 16.26
N SER A 355 0.95 -6.31 17.55
CA SER A 355 0.86 -4.96 18.13
C SER A 355 2.14 -4.11 17.96
N GLN A 356 3.18 -4.63 17.28
CA GLN A 356 4.49 -4.01 17.08
C GLN A 356 4.77 -3.58 15.63
N MET A 357 3.86 -3.79 14.67
CA MET A 357 4.10 -3.36 13.28
C MET A 357 3.92 -1.85 13.15
N ASP A 358 5.00 -1.11 12.88
CA ASP A 358 4.91 0.31 12.53
C ASP A 358 4.11 0.46 11.23
N LEU A 359 3.02 1.22 11.30
CA LEU A 359 2.12 1.48 10.17
C LEU A 359 2.89 2.08 8.97
N ASN A 360 3.83 2.98 9.24
CA ASN A 360 4.57 3.66 8.18
C ASN A 360 5.52 2.71 7.46
N ASP A 361 6.23 1.86 8.19
CA ASP A 361 7.13 0.86 7.61
C ASP A 361 6.36 -0.14 6.74
N ALA A 362 5.19 -0.58 7.21
CA ALA A 362 4.35 -1.53 6.47
C ALA A 362 3.79 -0.91 5.18
N ILE A 363 3.31 0.34 5.24
CA ILE A 363 2.83 1.09 4.07
C ILE A 363 3.98 1.33 3.09
N SER A 364 5.14 1.78 3.57
CA SER A 364 6.32 2.03 2.73
C SER A 364 6.77 0.76 2.01
N SER A 365 6.86 -0.36 2.74
CA SER A 365 7.23 -1.66 2.16
C SER A 365 6.25 -2.11 1.09
N LEU A 366 4.94 -1.92 1.31
CA LEU A 366 3.90 -2.25 0.32
C LEU A 366 3.95 -1.32 -0.90
N GLN A 367 4.29 -0.04 -0.73
CA GLN A 367 4.42 0.90 -1.85
C GLN A 367 5.59 0.53 -2.75
N GLU A 368 6.74 0.18 -2.15
CA GLU A 368 7.90 -0.32 -2.88
C GLU A 368 7.56 -1.62 -3.63
N ALA A 369 6.92 -2.58 -2.95
CA ALA A 369 6.48 -3.84 -3.53
C ALA A 369 5.53 -3.66 -4.71
N LEU A 370 4.56 -2.74 -4.56
CA LEU A 370 3.57 -2.43 -5.58
C LEU A 370 4.25 -1.83 -6.81
N LYS A 371 5.12 -0.84 -6.62
CA LYS A 371 5.87 -0.22 -7.71
C LYS A 371 6.72 -1.26 -8.44
N PHE A 372 7.53 -2.02 -7.70
CA PHE A 372 8.37 -3.08 -8.26
C PHE A 372 7.53 -4.11 -9.04
N SER A 373 6.39 -4.52 -8.51
CA SER A 373 5.52 -5.49 -9.19
C SER A 373 4.89 -4.88 -10.44
N ILE A 374 4.35 -3.65 -10.39
CA ILE A 374 3.76 -2.99 -11.57
C ILE A 374 4.80 -2.84 -12.69
N ASP A 375 6.03 -2.44 -12.36
CA ASP A 375 7.09 -2.22 -13.34
C ASP A 375 7.51 -3.52 -14.05
N ASN A 376 7.34 -4.68 -13.42
CA ASN A 376 7.79 -5.98 -13.96
C ASN A 376 6.67 -6.86 -14.54
N ILE A 377 5.45 -6.82 -14.00
CA ILE A 377 4.32 -7.68 -14.42
C ILE A 377 3.06 -6.90 -14.84
N GLY A 378 3.08 -5.57 -14.73
CA GLY A 378 1.96 -4.71 -15.09
C GLY A 378 0.86 -4.62 -14.03
N ALA A 379 0.04 -3.58 -14.13
CA ALA A 379 -0.96 -3.22 -13.12
C ALA A 379 -2.17 -4.16 -13.03
N ASN A 380 -2.42 -4.97 -14.06
CA ASN A 380 -3.58 -5.87 -14.13
C ASN A 380 -3.27 -7.29 -13.63
N HIS A 381 -2.04 -7.57 -13.20
CA HIS A 381 -1.67 -8.91 -12.74
C HIS A 381 -2.33 -9.23 -11.37
N PRO A 382 -2.85 -10.45 -11.13
CA PRO A 382 -3.50 -10.82 -9.86
C PRO A 382 -2.69 -10.57 -8.58
N TYR A 383 -1.36 -10.60 -8.65
CA TYR A 383 -0.49 -10.24 -7.51
C TYR A 383 -0.64 -8.76 -7.10
N ILE A 384 -0.94 -7.86 -8.03
CA ILE A 384 -1.23 -6.45 -7.73
C ILE A 384 -2.49 -6.34 -6.87
N ALA A 385 -3.52 -7.12 -7.17
CA ALA A 385 -4.74 -7.18 -6.35
C ALA A 385 -4.47 -7.68 -4.93
N ILE A 386 -3.55 -8.63 -4.76
CA ILE A 386 -3.12 -9.10 -3.42
C ILE A 386 -2.44 -7.99 -2.63
N LEU A 387 -1.56 -7.21 -3.26
CA LEU A 387 -0.92 -6.06 -2.61
C LEU A 387 -1.96 -5.00 -2.21
N TYR A 388 -2.95 -4.71 -3.07
CA TYR A 388 -4.07 -3.84 -2.70
C TYR A 388 -4.89 -4.39 -1.54
N CYS A 389 -5.17 -5.69 -1.49
CA CYS A 389 -5.80 -6.32 -0.33
C CYS A 389 -4.95 -6.15 0.95
N CYS A 390 -3.62 -6.21 0.86
CA CYS A 390 -2.73 -5.98 2.01
C CYS A 390 -2.83 -4.54 2.51
N PHE A 391 -2.79 -3.54 1.61
CA PHE A 391 -3.05 -2.15 1.98
C PHE A 391 -4.40 -2.01 2.69
N ALA A 392 -5.44 -2.61 2.12
CA ALA A 392 -6.79 -2.49 2.66
C ALA A 392 -6.91 -3.09 4.07
N LYS A 393 -6.34 -4.29 4.30
CA LYS A 393 -6.29 -4.92 5.63
C LYS A 393 -5.58 -4.05 6.66
N ILE A 394 -4.43 -3.46 6.28
CA ILE A 394 -3.68 -2.59 7.18
C ILE A 394 -4.50 -1.33 7.51
N TYR A 395 -5.05 -0.64 6.53
CA TYR A 395 -5.87 0.54 6.78
C TYR A 395 -7.12 0.23 7.60
N HIS A 396 -7.76 -0.91 7.37
CA HIS A 396 -8.92 -1.36 8.16
C HIS A 396 -8.56 -1.55 9.62
N ARG A 397 -7.41 -2.19 9.90
CA ARG A 397 -6.91 -2.40 11.27
C ARG A 397 -6.64 -1.09 12.01
N TYR A 398 -6.13 -0.09 11.30
CA TYR A 398 -5.89 1.26 11.85
C TYR A 398 -7.13 2.17 11.74
N MET A 399 -8.32 1.59 11.54
CA MET A 399 -9.61 2.29 11.49
C MET A 399 -9.70 3.37 10.39
N ASN A 400 -8.81 3.33 9.40
CA ASN A 400 -8.91 4.18 8.22
C ASN A 400 -9.80 3.50 7.18
N TYR A 401 -11.10 3.51 7.44
CA TYR A 401 -12.08 2.79 6.64
C TYR A 401 -12.15 3.28 5.18
N ASP A 402 -11.98 4.58 4.94
CA ASP A 402 -12.04 5.14 3.58
C ASP A 402 -10.89 4.65 2.70
N LYS A 403 -9.66 4.66 3.21
CA LYS A 403 -8.52 4.09 2.48
C LYS A 403 -8.67 2.58 2.31
N ALA A 404 -9.18 1.88 3.33
CA ALA A 404 -9.42 0.44 3.23
C ALA A 404 -10.41 0.10 2.11
N ILE A 405 -11.55 0.81 2.05
CA ILE A 405 -12.55 0.66 0.98
C ILE A 405 -11.93 0.94 -0.39
N LYS A 406 -11.18 2.04 -0.53
CA LYS A 406 -10.51 2.41 -1.78
C LYS A 406 -9.61 1.29 -2.30
N TYR A 407 -8.75 0.75 -1.44
CA TYR A 407 -7.82 -0.30 -1.83
C TYR A 407 -8.52 -1.64 -2.12
N TYR A 408 -9.55 -2.02 -1.37
CA TYR A 408 -10.33 -3.21 -1.73
C TYR A 408 -11.09 -3.04 -3.04
N LYS A 409 -11.61 -1.85 -3.37
CA LYS A 409 -12.21 -1.59 -4.69
C LYS A 409 -11.17 -1.73 -5.81
N LYS A 410 -9.95 -1.20 -5.62
CA LYS A 410 -8.84 -1.41 -6.58
C LYS A 410 -8.52 -2.90 -6.75
N ALA A 411 -8.45 -3.66 -5.66
CA ALA A 411 -8.24 -5.11 -5.70
C ALA A 411 -9.36 -5.84 -6.45
N GLN A 412 -10.62 -5.48 -6.17
CA GLN A 412 -11.79 -6.04 -6.84
C GLN A 412 -11.71 -5.82 -8.35
N THR A 413 -11.42 -4.61 -8.81
CA THR A 413 -11.29 -4.31 -10.25
C THR A 413 -10.24 -5.20 -10.93
N VAL A 414 -9.08 -5.38 -10.29
CA VAL A 414 -8.01 -6.22 -10.87
C VAL A 414 -8.42 -7.70 -10.85
N PHE A 415 -9.04 -8.19 -9.78
CA PHE A 415 -9.53 -9.57 -9.72
C PHE A 415 -10.63 -9.85 -10.73
N SER A 416 -11.61 -8.95 -10.87
CA SER A 416 -12.69 -9.10 -11.84
C SER A 416 -12.16 -9.09 -13.27
N LYS A 417 -11.14 -8.29 -13.58
CA LYS A 417 -10.47 -8.33 -14.90
C LYS A 417 -9.72 -9.63 -15.14
N ALA A 418 -9.06 -10.17 -14.12
CA ALA A 418 -8.22 -11.36 -14.26
C ALA A 418 -9.02 -12.67 -14.27
N PHE A 419 -10.12 -12.76 -13.52
CA PHE A 419 -10.85 -14.00 -13.26
C PHE A 419 -12.35 -13.92 -13.58
N GLY A 420 -12.85 -12.76 -13.96
CA GLY A 420 -14.28 -12.48 -14.05
C GLY A 420 -14.92 -12.15 -12.69
N GLU A 421 -16.15 -11.62 -12.75
CA GLU A 421 -16.92 -11.21 -11.56
C GLU A 421 -17.32 -12.41 -10.68
N MET A 422 -17.47 -13.59 -11.30
CA MET A 422 -17.89 -14.82 -10.63
C MET A 422 -16.69 -15.65 -10.19
N HIS A 423 -15.79 -15.04 -9.41
CA HIS A 423 -14.60 -15.70 -8.87
C HIS A 423 -14.48 -15.52 -7.34
N LEU A 424 -13.93 -16.51 -6.65
CA LEU A 424 -13.84 -16.50 -5.17
C LEU A 424 -13.01 -15.34 -4.62
N HIS A 425 -12.03 -14.81 -5.36
CA HIS A 425 -11.29 -13.60 -4.95
C HIS A 425 -12.16 -12.33 -4.95
N VAL A 426 -13.09 -12.22 -5.89
CA VAL A 426 -14.09 -11.14 -5.90
C VAL A 426 -15.02 -11.31 -4.71
N GLY A 427 -15.51 -12.52 -4.45
CA GLY A 427 -16.31 -12.84 -3.26
C GLY A 427 -15.59 -12.54 -1.93
N ASN A 428 -14.31 -12.90 -1.80
CA ASN A 428 -13.48 -12.56 -0.63
C ASN A 428 -13.35 -11.04 -0.44
N THR A 429 -13.18 -10.30 -1.54
CA THR A 429 -13.04 -8.84 -1.51
C THR A 429 -14.35 -8.17 -1.09
N LEU A 430 -15.48 -8.60 -1.63
CA LEU A 430 -16.82 -8.16 -1.23
C LEU A 430 -17.10 -8.45 0.24
N TYR A 431 -16.77 -9.64 0.73
CA TYR A 431 -16.92 -9.97 2.15
C TYR A 431 -16.15 -8.99 3.05
N ASN A 432 -14.89 -8.68 2.71
CA ASN A 432 -14.09 -7.75 3.50
C ASN A 432 -14.59 -6.30 3.39
N LEU A 433 -15.09 -5.88 2.22
CA LEU A 433 -15.77 -4.60 2.06
C LEU A 433 -17.00 -4.53 2.97
N GLY A 434 -17.79 -5.61 3.05
CA GLY A 434 -18.90 -5.74 3.99
C GLY A 434 -18.46 -5.50 5.44
N ASN A 435 -17.39 -6.16 5.90
CA ASN A 435 -16.85 -5.94 7.24
C ASN A 435 -16.48 -4.47 7.50
N ILE A 436 -15.89 -3.80 6.51
CA ILE A 436 -15.48 -2.40 6.64
C ILE A 436 -16.69 -1.45 6.65
N TYR A 437 -17.65 -1.64 5.75
CA TYR A 437 -18.87 -0.85 5.74
C TYR A 437 -19.66 -1.03 7.05
N CYS A 438 -19.69 -2.25 7.60
CA CYS A 438 -20.31 -2.53 8.89
C CYS A 438 -19.66 -1.71 10.00
N ASN A 439 -18.33 -1.73 10.08
CA ASN A 439 -17.59 -0.95 11.08
C ASN A 439 -17.75 0.57 10.90
N LYS A 440 -18.00 1.02 9.66
CA LYS A 440 -18.29 2.42 9.35
C LYS A 440 -19.75 2.81 9.63
N GLY A 441 -20.64 1.84 9.87
CA GLY A 441 -22.08 2.05 10.07
C GLY A 441 -22.90 2.22 8.78
N ASP A 442 -22.34 1.87 7.61
CA ASP A 442 -23.04 1.91 6.32
C ASP A 442 -23.72 0.54 6.06
N TYR A 443 -24.88 0.34 6.70
CA TYR A 443 -25.56 -0.95 6.72
C TYR A 443 -26.10 -1.38 5.36
N ASP A 444 -26.57 -0.46 4.53
CA ASP A 444 -27.09 -0.77 3.18
C ASP A 444 -25.98 -1.40 2.31
N LYS A 445 -24.80 -0.75 2.26
CA LYS A 445 -23.65 -1.30 1.52
C LYS A 445 -23.13 -2.59 2.15
N THR A 446 -23.25 -2.73 3.45
CA THR A 446 -22.84 -3.96 4.14
C THR A 446 -23.69 -5.15 3.68
N ILE A 447 -25.01 -5.00 3.66
CA ILE A 447 -25.94 -6.03 3.20
C ILE A 447 -25.67 -6.37 1.73
N GLU A 448 -25.51 -5.36 0.87
CA GLU A 448 -25.19 -5.54 -0.55
C GLU A 448 -23.91 -6.38 -0.73
N CYS A 449 -22.85 -6.01 -0.02
CA CYS A 449 -21.55 -6.69 -0.10
C CYS A 449 -21.64 -8.16 0.34
N TYR A 450 -22.28 -8.44 1.48
CA TYR A 450 -22.41 -9.81 1.97
C TYR A 450 -23.32 -10.67 1.08
N GLN A 451 -24.44 -10.13 0.59
CA GLN A 451 -25.32 -10.85 -0.32
C GLN A 451 -24.61 -11.20 -1.63
N HIS A 452 -23.82 -10.28 -2.18
CA HIS A 452 -23.06 -10.53 -3.40
C HIS A 452 -21.95 -11.57 -3.17
N SER A 453 -21.18 -11.46 -2.08
CA SER A 453 -20.21 -12.49 -1.68
C SER A 453 -20.86 -13.88 -1.54
N LEU A 454 -22.01 -13.93 -0.85
CA LEU A 454 -22.77 -15.16 -0.63
C LEU A 454 -23.21 -15.79 -1.96
N LYS A 455 -23.74 -14.99 -2.89
CA LYS A 455 -24.15 -15.45 -4.23
C LYS A 455 -22.98 -16.11 -4.96
N ILE A 456 -21.84 -15.43 -5.04
CA ILE A 456 -20.64 -15.95 -5.72
C ILE A 456 -20.22 -17.29 -5.11
N ARG A 457 -20.15 -17.38 -3.77
CA ARG A 457 -19.72 -18.61 -3.09
C ARG A 457 -20.66 -19.78 -3.31
N LYS A 458 -21.98 -19.55 -3.23
CA LYS A 458 -22.98 -20.60 -3.45
C LYS A 458 -22.94 -21.13 -4.87
N GLU A 459 -22.73 -20.26 -5.87
CA GLU A 459 -22.64 -20.66 -7.28
C GLU A 459 -21.36 -21.46 -7.59
N ILE A 460 -20.21 -21.06 -7.03
CA ILE A 460 -18.92 -21.71 -7.29
C ILE A 460 -18.73 -23.01 -6.49
N LEU A 461 -18.88 -22.93 -5.16
CA LEU A 461 -18.48 -24.04 -4.29
C LEU A 461 -19.49 -25.17 -4.31
N LYS A 462 -20.79 -24.85 -4.45
CA LYS A 462 -21.92 -25.81 -4.42
C LYS A 462 -21.96 -26.73 -3.18
N ILE A 463 -21.11 -26.46 -2.19
CA ILE A 463 -21.00 -27.12 -0.89
C ILE A 463 -20.98 -26.04 0.19
N ASN A 464 -21.24 -26.44 1.43
CA ASN A 464 -21.09 -25.54 2.57
C ASN A 464 -19.62 -25.12 2.73
N ASP A 465 -19.40 -23.85 3.03
CA ASP A 465 -18.10 -23.21 3.21
C ASP A 465 -18.15 -22.26 4.40
N THR A 466 -17.03 -22.09 5.08
CA THR A 466 -16.91 -21.28 6.30
C THR A 466 -17.45 -19.88 6.07
N PHE A 467 -17.11 -19.26 4.93
CA PHE A 467 -17.55 -17.90 4.64
C PHE A 467 -19.02 -17.81 4.24
N ILE A 468 -19.65 -18.88 3.75
CA ILE A 468 -21.11 -18.91 3.53
C ILE A 468 -21.81 -18.77 4.88
N GLY A 469 -21.37 -19.56 5.88
CA GLY A 469 -21.85 -19.47 7.26
C GLY A 469 -21.64 -18.08 7.84
N SER A 470 -20.44 -17.51 7.70
CA SER A 470 -20.14 -16.16 8.18
C SER A 470 -20.95 -15.07 7.47
N CYS A 471 -21.21 -15.18 6.16
CA CYS A 471 -22.07 -14.23 5.44
C CYS A 471 -23.48 -14.23 6.01
N TYR A 472 -24.07 -15.42 6.21
CA TYR A 472 -25.40 -15.53 6.81
C TYR A 472 -25.44 -14.97 8.24
N TRP A 473 -24.45 -15.32 9.07
CA TRP A 473 -24.34 -14.80 10.43
C TRP A 473 -24.26 -13.27 10.45
N ASN A 474 -23.41 -12.67 9.61
CA ASN A 474 -23.26 -11.22 9.57
C ASN A 474 -24.53 -10.53 9.03
N LEU A 475 -25.19 -11.10 8.02
CA LEU A 475 -26.47 -10.60 7.52
C LEU A 475 -27.57 -10.68 8.59
N ALA A 476 -27.58 -11.75 9.39
CA ALA A 476 -28.51 -11.93 10.50
C ALA A 476 -28.31 -10.85 11.57
N SER A 477 -27.07 -10.68 12.03
CA SER A 477 -26.70 -9.70 13.05
C SER A 477 -27.07 -8.27 12.66
N ILE A 478 -26.85 -7.90 11.39
CA ILE A 478 -27.21 -6.57 10.89
C ILE A 478 -28.72 -6.40 10.78
N SER A 479 -29.43 -7.43 10.32
CA SER A 479 -30.90 -7.40 10.22
C SER A 479 -31.54 -7.27 11.59
N GLU A 480 -30.98 -7.93 12.61
CA GLU A 480 -31.39 -7.83 14.01
C GLU A 480 -31.15 -6.40 14.54
N GLN A 481 -29.95 -5.85 14.33
CA GLN A 481 -29.61 -4.50 14.76
C GLN A 481 -30.55 -3.43 14.15
N TYR A 482 -31.08 -3.69 12.95
CA TYR A 482 -31.99 -2.77 12.25
C TYR A 482 -33.49 -3.08 12.48
N GLY A 483 -33.80 -4.07 13.34
CA GLY A 483 -35.17 -4.40 13.73
C GLY A 483 -35.95 -5.29 12.76
N ASP A 484 -35.31 -5.84 11.73
CA ASP A 484 -35.93 -6.86 10.86
C ASP A 484 -35.69 -8.27 11.44
N ILE A 485 -36.37 -8.53 12.56
CA ILE A 485 -36.21 -9.76 13.34
C ILE A 485 -36.53 -11.01 12.52
N ASN A 486 -37.54 -10.93 11.63
CA ASN A 486 -37.91 -12.04 10.77
C ASN A 486 -36.80 -12.42 9.77
N LYS A 487 -36.17 -11.43 9.12
CA LYS A 487 -35.01 -11.70 8.25
C LYS A 487 -33.82 -12.19 9.05
N ALA A 488 -33.57 -11.60 10.22
CA ALA A 488 -32.49 -12.01 11.10
C ALA A 488 -32.60 -13.49 11.48
N GLN A 489 -33.77 -13.92 11.94
CA GLN A 489 -34.04 -15.32 12.28
C GLN A 489 -33.77 -16.24 11.09
N GLY A 490 -34.29 -15.91 9.90
CA GLY A 490 -34.07 -16.72 8.70
C GLY A 490 -32.59 -16.84 8.32
N TYR A 491 -31.81 -15.77 8.47
CA TYR A 491 -30.37 -15.82 8.24
C TYR A 491 -29.61 -16.60 9.32
N TYR A 492 -30.00 -16.49 10.59
CA TYR A 492 -29.43 -17.29 11.68
C TYR A 492 -29.69 -18.79 11.47
N GLU A 493 -30.87 -19.17 10.97
CA GLU A 493 -31.19 -20.56 10.63
C GLU A 493 -30.27 -21.10 9.53
N GLU A 494 -30.02 -20.32 8.49
CA GLU A 494 -29.12 -20.72 7.40
C GLU A 494 -27.64 -20.77 7.83
N ALA A 495 -27.21 -19.85 8.69
CA ALA A 495 -25.89 -19.90 9.33
C ALA A 495 -25.75 -21.17 10.19
N TRP A 496 -26.77 -21.51 10.98
CA TRP A 496 -26.77 -22.70 11.83
C TRP A 496 -26.67 -23.97 11.00
N LYS A 497 -27.51 -24.15 9.98
CA LYS A 497 -27.44 -25.32 9.06
C LYS A 497 -26.06 -25.46 8.42
N THR A 498 -25.49 -24.35 7.96
CA THR A 498 -24.17 -24.33 7.31
C THR A 498 -23.08 -24.75 8.29
N ASN A 499 -23.04 -24.13 9.48
CA ASN A 499 -22.04 -24.39 10.51
C ASN A 499 -22.17 -25.81 11.10
N SER A 500 -23.39 -26.30 11.32
CA SER A 500 -23.64 -27.68 11.75
C SER A 500 -23.06 -28.70 10.79
N ALA A 501 -23.19 -28.48 9.48
CA ALA A 501 -22.64 -29.37 8.47
C ALA A 501 -21.10 -29.33 8.40
N LEU A 502 -20.49 -28.18 8.71
CA LEU A 502 -19.04 -27.98 8.62
C LEU A 502 -18.30 -28.42 9.89
N PHE A 503 -18.83 -28.07 11.06
CA PHE A 503 -18.13 -28.16 12.34
C PHE A 503 -18.87 -29.03 13.37
N GLY A 504 -20.12 -29.41 13.09
CA GLY A 504 -20.99 -30.14 14.01
C GLY A 504 -21.78 -29.23 14.96
N GLU A 505 -22.77 -29.82 15.64
CA GLU A 505 -23.74 -29.13 16.51
C GLU A 505 -23.15 -28.47 17.76
N TRP A 506 -21.96 -28.88 18.19
CA TRP A 506 -21.32 -28.42 19.43
C TRP A 506 -20.22 -27.38 19.22
N ASN A 507 -19.97 -27.00 17.97
CA ASN A 507 -19.04 -25.92 17.67
C ASN A 507 -19.63 -24.57 18.13
N GLU A 508 -18.76 -23.66 18.60
CA GLU A 508 -19.15 -22.36 19.14
C GLU A 508 -19.98 -21.53 18.14
N ASP A 509 -19.53 -21.43 16.89
CA ASP A 509 -20.22 -20.67 15.84
C ASP A 509 -21.58 -21.30 15.50
N THR A 510 -21.69 -22.62 15.56
CA THR A 510 -22.95 -23.35 15.37
C THR A 510 -23.94 -23.05 16.50
N LEU A 511 -23.47 -23.04 17.75
CA LEU A 511 -24.28 -22.76 18.93
C LEU A 511 -24.75 -21.30 18.95
N GLN A 512 -23.89 -20.35 18.57
CA GLN A 512 -24.25 -18.94 18.45
C GLN A 512 -25.32 -18.73 17.36
N ALA A 513 -25.12 -19.31 16.17
CA ALA A 513 -26.11 -19.29 15.09
C ALA A 513 -27.48 -19.83 15.55
N LYS A 514 -27.47 -20.96 16.25
CA LYS A 514 -28.67 -21.58 16.82
C LYS A 514 -29.36 -20.70 17.86
N ALA A 515 -28.61 -20.06 18.76
CA ALA A 515 -29.17 -19.12 19.74
C ALA A 515 -29.86 -17.93 19.05
N GLY A 516 -29.27 -17.41 17.96
CA GLY A 516 -29.87 -16.35 17.15
C GLY A 516 -31.21 -16.74 16.50
N THR A 517 -31.49 -18.03 16.28
CA THR A 517 -32.81 -18.47 15.80
C THR A 517 -33.93 -18.29 16.83
N GLN A 518 -33.58 -18.08 18.10
CA GLN A 518 -34.52 -17.99 19.22
C GLN A 518 -34.69 -16.55 19.73
N ILE A 519 -34.33 -15.55 18.92
CA ILE A 519 -34.55 -14.14 19.27
C ILE A 519 -36.04 -13.94 19.51
N ASN A 520 -36.40 -13.62 20.75
CA ASN A 520 -37.79 -13.43 21.16
C ASN A 520 -38.36 -12.15 20.52
N ILE A 521 -39.54 -12.28 19.92
CA ILE A 521 -40.36 -11.20 19.34
C ILE A 521 -40.96 -10.33 20.45
#